data_AF-A0A199W263-F1
#
_entry.id   AF-A0A199W263-F1
#
_cell.length_a   1.000
_cell.length_b   1.000
_cell.length_c   1.000
_cell.angle_alpha   90.00
_cell.angle_beta   90.00
_cell.angle_gamma   90.00
#
_symmetry.space_group_name_H-M   'P 1'
#
loop_
_entity.id
_entity.type
_entity.pdbx_description
1 polymer ?
#
loop_
_entity_poly.entity_id
_entity_poly.type
_entity_poly.pdbx_seq_one_letter_code
_entity_poly.pdbx_strand_id
1 'polypeptide(L)'
;MGGDGERSRHHRQQEKEQEQEQELPREQREAIMLSLVKRKKDFKHMERVGGRWVNVLEGLELHEGVFSAAEQHRIVDCVLDFQQRGRRGLLRERTYSEPKKWMRGKGRVTIQFGCCYNYAKDNNGNLPGIMRDEEVDPMPPILKTMIKRMVAWHVLPPTCVPNSCIINIYDEDDCIPPHIDHHDFVRPFCTVSLLSQCNILFGTYIKVVSPGVFAAPTSIPLPVGYVNH
;
A
#
# COMPACT_ATOMS: atom_id res chain seq x y z
N MET A 1 -45.34 -5.73 -50.02
CA MET A 1 -44.57 -4.82 -49.15
C MET A 1 -44.12 -5.63 -47.95
N GLY A 2 -42.89 -6.12 -47.91
CA GLY A 2 -42.44 -7.01 -46.83
C GLY A 2 -40.98 -7.45 -46.91
N GLY A 3 -40.08 -6.61 -47.41
CA GLY A 3 -38.67 -7.00 -47.65
C GLY A 3 -37.62 -6.24 -46.84
N ASP A 4 -37.94 -5.08 -46.23
CA ASP A 4 -36.91 -4.17 -45.71
C ASP A 4 -36.64 -4.29 -44.20
N GLY A 5 -37.50 -5.01 -43.45
CA GLY A 5 -37.39 -5.13 -42.00
C GLY A 5 -36.38 -6.16 -41.49
N GLU A 6 -36.13 -7.24 -42.25
CA GLU A 6 -35.25 -8.34 -41.81
C GLU A 6 -33.77 -8.08 -42.11
N ARG A 7 -33.44 -7.42 -43.23
CA ARG A 7 -32.06 -7.00 -43.53
C ARG A 7 -31.52 -6.00 -42.52
N SER A 8 -32.34 -5.06 -42.06
CA SER A 8 -31.92 -4.05 -41.07
C SER A 8 -31.73 -4.66 -39.67
N ARG A 9 -32.48 -5.71 -39.32
CA ARG A 9 -32.28 -6.45 -38.06
C ARG A 9 -31.01 -7.30 -38.12
N HIS A 10 -30.77 -8.01 -39.22
CA HIS A 10 -29.54 -8.81 -39.39
C HIS A 10 -28.28 -7.93 -39.42
N HIS A 11 -28.32 -6.74 -40.02
CA HIS A 11 -27.17 -5.82 -40.01
C HIS A 11 -26.92 -5.25 -38.61
N ARG A 12 -27.98 -4.91 -37.87
CA ARG A 12 -27.88 -4.42 -36.47
C ARG A 12 -27.50 -5.51 -35.47
N GLN A 13 -27.76 -6.79 -35.80
CA GLN A 13 -27.28 -7.95 -35.04
C GLN A 13 -25.79 -8.21 -35.32
N GLN A 14 -25.37 -8.09 -36.59
CA GLN A 14 -23.95 -8.22 -36.98
C GLN A 14 -23.08 -7.07 -36.46
N GLU A 15 -23.59 -5.84 -36.41
CA GLU A 15 -22.89 -4.70 -35.77
C GLU A 15 -22.76 -4.88 -34.26
N LYS A 16 -23.77 -5.46 -33.59
CA LYS A 16 -23.70 -5.78 -32.15
C LYS A 16 -22.81 -6.99 -31.82
N GLU A 17 -22.56 -7.86 -32.78
CA GLU A 17 -21.62 -8.98 -32.65
C GLU A 17 -20.17 -8.56 -32.97
N GLN A 18 -19.97 -7.44 -33.68
CA GLN A 18 -18.64 -6.90 -34.01
C GLN A 18 -18.08 -5.90 -32.98
N GLU A 19 -18.91 -5.38 -32.07
CA GLU A 19 -18.47 -4.56 -30.92
C GLU A 19 -18.24 -5.36 -29.63
N GLN A 20 -18.24 -6.70 -29.70
CA GLN A 20 -17.57 -7.49 -28.65
C GLN A 20 -16.06 -7.35 -28.84
N GLU A 21 -15.52 -6.26 -28.32
CA GLU A 21 -14.10 -6.10 -28.02
C GLU A 21 -13.65 -7.41 -27.34
N GLN A 22 -12.95 -8.28 -28.07
CA GLN A 22 -12.54 -9.59 -27.55
C GLN A 22 -11.62 -9.34 -26.36
N GLU A 23 -12.18 -9.42 -25.15
CA GLU A 23 -11.40 -9.28 -23.93
C GLU A 23 -10.29 -10.32 -23.96
N LEU A 24 -9.04 -9.85 -23.93
CA LEU A 24 -7.87 -10.71 -23.90
C LEU A 24 -8.00 -11.74 -22.77
N PRO A 25 -7.62 -13.01 -22.99
CA PRO A 25 -7.52 -14.01 -21.95
C PRO A 25 -6.76 -13.48 -20.72
N ARG A 26 -7.21 -13.88 -19.53
CA ARG A 26 -6.66 -13.39 -18.25
C ARG A 26 -5.14 -13.50 -18.17
N GLU A 27 -4.57 -14.62 -18.61
CA GLU A 27 -3.13 -14.84 -18.60
C GLU A 27 -2.37 -13.85 -19.49
N GLN A 28 -2.91 -13.53 -20.66
CA GLN A 28 -2.32 -12.53 -21.56
C GLN A 28 -2.40 -11.13 -20.95
N ARG A 29 -3.53 -10.79 -20.30
CA ARG A 29 -3.67 -9.53 -19.55
C ARG A 29 -2.64 -9.44 -18.41
N GLU A 30 -2.47 -10.53 -17.64
CA GLU A 30 -1.50 -10.58 -16.55
C GLU A 30 -0.05 -10.47 -17.06
N ALA A 31 0.27 -11.11 -18.20
CA ALA A 31 1.60 -11.00 -18.82
C ALA A 31 1.89 -9.58 -19.33
N ILE A 32 0.92 -8.93 -19.98
CA ILE A 32 1.04 -7.53 -20.41
C ILE A 32 1.26 -6.64 -19.18
N MET A 33 0.44 -6.80 -18.14
CA MET A 33 0.57 -6.01 -16.91
C MET A 33 1.93 -6.20 -16.24
N LEU A 34 2.41 -7.44 -16.13
CA LEU A 34 3.74 -7.73 -15.59
C LEU A 34 4.84 -7.04 -16.41
N SER A 35 4.71 -7.00 -17.75
CA SER A 35 5.69 -6.32 -18.61
C SER A 35 5.75 -4.79 -18.40
N LEU A 36 4.68 -4.20 -17.86
CA LEU A 36 4.62 -2.77 -17.52
C LEU A 36 5.21 -2.47 -16.14
N VAL A 37 5.49 -3.50 -15.32
CA VAL A 37 6.08 -3.30 -13.99
C VAL A 37 7.52 -2.80 -14.15
N LYS A 38 7.78 -1.61 -13.64
CA LYS A 38 9.12 -1.02 -13.60
C LYS A 38 9.72 -1.24 -12.22
N ARG A 39 11.01 -1.55 -12.17
CA ARG A 39 11.74 -1.79 -10.91
C ARG A 39 13.00 -0.94 -10.88
N LYS A 40 13.20 -0.23 -9.77
CA LYS A 40 14.39 0.59 -9.49
C LYS A 40 15.02 0.14 -8.17
N LYS A 41 16.35 -0.01 -8.14
CA LYS A 41 17.12 -0.47 -6.96
C LYS A 41 18.40 0.29 -6.70
N ASP A 42 18.78 1.18 -7.60
CA ASP A 42 20.08 1.85 -7.62
C ASP A 42 20.11 3.09 -6.72
N PHE A 43 19.32 3.08 -5.63
CA PHE A 43 19.25 4.18 -4.68
C PHE A 43 20.57 4.29 -3.91
N LYS A 44 21.12 5.52 -3.88
CA LYS A 44 22.38 5.82 -3.21
C LYS A 44 22.28 7.11 -2.45
N HIS A 45 22.52 7.03 -1.14
CA HIS A 45 22.79 8.18 -0.30
C HIS A 45 23.82 7.76 0.76
N MET A 46 25.01 8.35 0.70
CA MET A 46 26.12 7.96 1.56
C MET A 46 26.13 8.83 2.81
N GLU A 47 26.05 8.21 3.98
CA GLU A 47 26.22 8.89 5.27
C GLU A 47 27.34 8.23 6.07
N ARG A 48 27.88 8.96 7.06
CA ARG A 48 28.93 8.46 7.93
C ARG A 48 28.32 7.87 9.21
N VAL A 49 28.37 6.54 9.34
CA VAL A 49 27.85 5.79 10.49
C VAL A 49 29.00 5.05 11.16
N GLY A 50 29.25 5.28 12.45
CA GLY A 50 30.34 4.62 13.17
C GLY A 50 31.72 4.83 12.53
N GLY A 51 31.94 5.99 11.92
CA GLY A 51 33.18 6.34 11.23
C GLY A 51 33.33 5.80 9.79
N ARG A 52 32.42 4.93 9.33
CA ARG A 52 32.41 4.34 7.98
C ARG A 52 31.37 5.00 7.08
N TRP A 53 31.62 5.01 5.78
CA TRP A 53 30.63 5.42 4.78
C TRP A 53 29.66 4.26 4.52
N VAL A 54 28.37 4.51 4.68
CA VAL A 54 27.29 3.52 4.50
C VAL A 54 26.26 4.10 3.55
N ASN A 55 25.77 3.29 2.61
CA ASN A 55 24.61 3.67 1.80
C ASN A 55 23.35 3.45 2.63
N VAL A 56 22.73 4.51 3.12
CA VAL A 56 21.53 4.41 3.98
C VAL A 56 20.26 4.01 3.22
N LEU A 57 20.35 3.96 1.89
CA LEU A 57 19.28 3.50 0.99
C LEU A 57 19.55 2.08 0.45
N GLU A 58 20.58 1.40 0.95
CA GLU A 58 20.88 0.03 0.54
C GLU A 58 19.72 -0.91 0.89
N GLY A 59 19.36 -1.78 -0.04
CA GLY A 59 18.25 -2.71 0.08
C GLY A 59 16.91 -2.17 -0.42
N LEU A 60 16.81 -0.85 -0.69
CA LEU A 60 15.58 -0.24 -1.15
C LEU A 60 15.23 -0.62 -2.59
N GLU A 61 13.99 -1.05 -2.80
CA GLU A 61 13.43 -1.30 -4.13
C GLU A 61 12.12 -0.56 -4.35
N LEU A 62 12.04 0.18 -5.46
CA LEU A 62 10.82 0.85 -5.89
C LEU A 62 10.24 0.15 -7.12
N HIS A 63 8.95 -0.18 -7.06
CA HIS A 63 8.22 -0.80 -8.15
C HIS A 63 7.04 0.07 -8.58
N GLU A 64 6.90 0.29 -9.88
CA GLU A 64 5.82 1.05 -10.51
C GLU A 64 4.96 0.13 -11.38
N GLY A 65 3.68 0.46 -11.56
CA GLY A 65 2.81 -0.28 -12.48
C GLY A 65 2.36 -1.65 -11.96
N VAL A 66 2.51 -1.93 -10.66
CA VAL A 66 2.09 -3.19 -10.03
C VAL A 66 0.56 -3.36 -10.03
N PHE A 67 -0.17 -2.25 -9.97
CA PHE A 67 -1.63 -2.22 -10.02
C PHE A 67 -2.09 -1.31 -11.15
N SER A 68 -3.09 -1.75 -11.91
CA SER A 68 -3.81 -0.89 -12.85
C SER A 68 -4.64 0.16 -12.10
N ALA A 69 -5.02 1.25 -12.78
CA ALA A 69 -5.91 2.26 -12.22
C ALA A 69 -7.24 1.67 -11.70
N ALA A 70 -7.81 0.70 -12.42
CA ALA A 70 -9.04 0.02 -12.03
C ALA A 70 -8.86 -0.88 -10.79
N GLU A 71 -7.68 -1.50 -10.62
CA GLU A 71 -7.37 -2.28 -9.43
C GLU A 71 -7.12 -1.38 -8.22
N GLN A 72 -6.37 -0.30 -8.42
CA GLN A 72 -6.13 0.69 -7.40
C GLN A 72 -7.44 1.29 -6.90
N HIS A 73 -8.38 1.65 -7.79
CA HIS A 73 -9.70 2.13 -7.40
C HIS A 73 -10.45 1.11 -6.53
N ARG A 74 -10.49 -0.15 -6.94
CA ARG A 74 -11.14 -1.22 -6.15
C ARG A 74 -10.50 -1.40 -4.78
N ILE A 75 -9.17 -1.28 -4.69
CA ILE A 75 -8.46 -1.36 -3.41
C ILE A 75 -8.84 -0.17 -2.52
N VAL A 76 -8.88 1.04 -3.08
CA VAL A 76 -9.30 2.26 -2.37
C VAL A 76 -10.73 2.13 -1.86
N ASP A 77 -11.67 1.66 -2.68
CA ASP A 77 -13.07 1.45 -2.27
C ASP A 77 -13.15 0.48 -1.07
N CYS A 78 -12.39 -0.62 -1.10
CA CYS A 78 -12.32 -1.54 0.04
C CYS A 78 -11.72 -0.88 1.29
N VAL A 79 -10.69 -0.05 1.16
CA VAL A 79 -10.11 0.69 2.29
C VAL A 79 -11.14 1.62 2.92
N LEU A 80 -11.91 2.34 2.10
CA LEU A 80 -12.97 3.22 2.56
C LEU A 80 -14.11 2.44 3.27
N ASP A 81 -14.48 1.27 2.76
CA ASP A 81 -15.43 0.37 3.45
C ASP A 81 -14.88 -0.08 4.82
N PHE A 82 -13.61 -0.48 4.89
CA PHE A 82 -12.98 -0.85 6.17
C PHE A 82 -13.00 0.31 7.17
N GLN A 83 -12.72 1.54 6.72
CA GLN A 83 -12.80 2.71 7.58
C GLN A 83 -14.24 2.94 8.10
N GLN A 84 -15.25 2.85 7.23
CA GLN A 84 -16.65 3.00 7.62
C GLN A 84 -17.09 1.92 8.61
N ARG A 85 -16.68 0.67 8.40
CA ARG A 85 -16.94 -0.43 9.32
C ARG A 85 -16.25 -0.23 10.67
N GLY A 86 -15.01 0.27 10.66
CA GLY A 86 -14.28 0.68 11.86
C GLY A 86 -15.02 1.73 12.67
N ARG A 87 -15.46 2.82 12.02
CA ARG A 87 -16.27 3.90 12.65
C ARG A 87 -17.59 3.39 13.24
N ARG A 88 -18.15 2.33 12.67
CA ARG A 88 -19.40 1.70 13.13
C ARG A 88 -19.18 0.60 14.19
N GLY A 89 -17.94 0.31 14.59
CA GLY A 89 -17.64 -0.76 15.54
C GLY A 89 -17.87 -2.17 14.98
N LEU A 90 -17.82 -2.34 13.65
CA LEU A 90 -18.02 -3.62 12.95
C LEU A 90 -16.71 -4.37 12.67
N LEU A 91 -15.61 -3.92 13.28
CA LEU A 91 -14.30 -4.54 13.28
C LEU A 91 -13.91 -4.83 14.74
N ARG A 92 -12.97 -5.76 14.94
CA ARG A 92 -12.44 -6.05 16.28
C ARG A 92 -11.79 -4.79 16.86
N GLU A 93 -11.76 -4.70 18.19
CA GLU A 93 -11.36 -3.51 18.94
C GLU A 93 -9.98 -2.97 18.52
N ARG A 94 -9.01 -3.86 18.28
CA ARG A 94 -7.64 -3.48 17.91
C ARG A 94 -7.40 -3.33 16.42
N THR A 95 -8.40 -3.68 15.60
CA THR A 95 -8.32 -3.58 14.13
C THR A 95 -8.35 -2.14 13.70
N TYR A 96 -9.08 -1.25 14.37
CA TYR A 96 -9.33 0.12 13.90
C TYR A 96 -8.99 1.16 14.97
N SER A 97 -8.24 2.19 14.59
CA SER A 97 -7.92 3.34 15.44
C SER A 97 -7.99 4.62 14.64
N GLU A 98 -8.86 5.54 15.06
CA GLU A 98 -9.05 6.86 14.46
C GLU A 98 -8.97 7.93 15.55
N PRO A 99 -7.80 8.55 15.76
CA PRO A 99 -7.64 9.60 16.75
C PRO A 99 -8.33 10.88 16.28
N LYS A 100 -8.93 11.63 17.22
CA LYS A 100 -9.38 12.99 16.94
C LYS A 100 -8.16 13.88 16.69
N LYS A 101 -8.04 14.41 15.47
CA LYS A 101 -6.94 15.31 15.09
C LYS A 101 -6.94 16.54 16.00
N TRP A 102 -5.86 16.71 16.76
CA TRP A 102 -5.68 17.81 17.71
C TRP A 102 -4.48 18.70 17.37
N MET A 103 -3.59 18.23 16.50
CA MET A 103 -2.49 19.01 15.93
C MET A 103 -2.09 18.44 14.56
N ARG A 104 -1.31 19.22 13.81
CA ARG A 104 -0.62 18.78 12.60
C ARG A 104 0.19 17.51 12.85
N GLY A 105 0.06 16.51 11.96
CA GLY A 105 0.74 15.22 12.09
C GLY A 105 0.07 14.22 13.03
N LYS A 106 -1.11 14.52 13.60
CA LYS A 106 -1.80 13.68 14.61
C LYS A 106 -3.24 13.30 14.23
N GLY A 107 -3.53 13.14 12.95
CA GLY A 107 -4.83 12.65 12.44
C GLY A 107 -4.81 11.25 11.82
N ARG A 108 -3.66 10.56 11.79
CA ARG A 108 -3.51 9.26 11.10
C ARG A 108 -4.52 8.23 11.60
N VAL A 109 -5.34 7.72 10.69
CA VAL A 109 -6.18 6.54 10.92
C VAL A 109 -5.36 5.28 10.65
N THR A 110 -5.48 4.28 11.50
CA THR A 110 -4.78 3.00 11.36
C THR A 110 -5.79 1.85 11.34
N ILE A 111 -5.66 0.97 10.34
CA ILE A 111 -6.42 -0.29 10.24
C ILE A 111 -5.42 -1.45 10.16
N GLN A 112 -5.53 -2.43 11.06
CA GLN A 112 -4.56 -3.52 11.20
C GLN A 112 -5.23 -4.87 10.91
N PHE A 113 -4.59 -5.70 10.09
CA PHE A 113 -5.04 -7.06 9.83
C PHE A 113 -3.92 -8.06 10.06
N GLY A 114 -4.27 -9.25 10.55
CA GLY A 114 -3.34 -10.35 10.80
C GLY A 114 -2.56 -10.26 12.12
N CYS A 115 -2.05 -9.09 12.49
CA CYS A 115 -1.44 -8.87 13.81
C CYS A 115 -1.75 -7.48 14.39
N CYS A 116 -1.80 -7.36 15.71
CA CYS A 116 -1.87 -6.09 16.41
C CYS A 116 -0.46 -5.54 16.65
N TYR A 117 -0.10 -4.42 16.03
CA TYR A 117 1.14 -3.71 16.31
C TYR A 117 0.88 -2.45 17.12
N ASN A 118 1.67 -2.25 18.18
CA ASN A 118 1.64 -1.05 18.98
C ASN A 118 2.83 -0.15 18.64
N TYR A 119 2.55 1.10 18.26
CA TYR A 119 3.55 2.08 17.80
C TYR A 119 4.26 2.83 18.93
N ALA A 120 3.71 2.81 20.13
CA ALA A 120 4.19 3.61 21.25
C ALA A 120 4.20 2.80 22.54
N LYS A 121 4.97 3.26 23.53
CA LYS A 121 4.90 2.67 24.87
C LYS A 121 3.49 2.82 25.41
N ASP A 122 2.88 1.73 25.87
CA ASP A 122 1.52 1.79 26.43
C ASP A 122 1.53 2.26 27.90
N ASN A 123 0.33 2.47 28.46
CA ASN A 123 0.15 2.91 29.85
C ASN A 123 0.63 1.88 30.87
N ASN A 124 0.73 0.61 30.48
CA ASN A 124 1.23 -0.49 31.30
C ASN A 124 2.76 -0.59 31.23
N GLY A 125 3.40 0.25 30.40
CA GLY A 125 4.84 0.31 30.23
C GLY A 125 5.41 -0.64 29.19
N ASN A 126 4.57 -1.36 28.43
CA ASN A 126 5.03 -2.24 27.36
C ASN A 126 5.62 -1.42 26.22
N LEU A 127 6.75 -1.88 25.67
CA LEU A 127 7.43 -1.23 24.56
C LEU A 127 6.67 -1.41 23.23
N PRO A 128 6.93 -0.58 22.21
CA PRO A 128 6.41 -0.79 20.86
C PRO A 128 6.77 -2.21 20.36
N GLY A 129 5.84 -2.85 19.66
CA GLY A 129 5.98 -4.26 19.29
C GLY A 129 4.66 -4.90 18.89
N ILE A 130 4.73 -6.17 18.46
CA ILE A 130 3.54 -6.98 18.20
C ILE A 130 2.91 -7.39 19.55
N MET A 131 1.66 -6.99 19.74
CA MET A 131 0.85 -7.37 20.90
C MET A 131 0.30 -8.78 20.66
N ARG A 132 0.89 -9.79 21.29
CA ARG A 132 0.57 -11.21 21.04
C ARG A 132 -0.77 -11.65 21.63
N ASP A 133 -1.21 -10.98 22.68
CA ASP A 133 -2.46 -11.28 23.39
C ASP A 133 -3.67 -10.54 22.81
N GLU A 134 -3.44 -9.69 21.81
CA GLU A 134 -4.45 -8.84 21.19
C GLU A 134 -4.84 -9.36 19.81
N GLU A 135 -6.14 -9.51 19.56
CA GLU A 135 -6.65 -9.96 18.27
C GLU A 135 -7.11 -8.80 17.38
N VAL A 136 -6.70 -8.86 16.11
CA VAL A 136 -7.22 -8.02 15.02
C VAL A 136 -7.96 -8.87 13.99
N ASP A 137 -8.66 -8.24 13.07
CA ASP A 137 -9.36 -8.94 12.00
C ASP A 137 -8.36 -9.70 11.09
N PRO A 138 -8.76 -10.85 10.53
CA PRO A 138 -7.92 -11.57 9.57
C PRO A 138 -7.72 -10.75 8.29
N MET A 139 -6.63 -11.01 7.58
CA MET A 139 -6.33 -10.37 6.29
C MET A 139 -7.51 -10.52 5.30
N PRO A 140 -8.09 -9.41 4.81
CA PRO A 140 -9.19 -9.42 3.86
C PRO A 140 -8.80 -10.07 2.51
N PRO A 141 -9.76 -10.67 1.77
CA PRO A 141 -9.50 -11.34 0.50
C PRO A 141 -8.82 -10.46 -0.56
N ILE A 142 -9.16 -9.18 -0.63
CA ILE A 142 -8.55 -8.22 -1.57
C ILE A 142 -7.05 -8.05 -1.29
N LEU A 143 -6.66 -7.90 -0.02
CA LEU A 143 -5.25 -7.75 0.38
C LEU A 143 -4.48 -9.05 0.17
N LYS A 144 -5.09 -10.21 0.45
CA LYS A 144 -4.49 -11.52 0.12
C LYS A 144 -4.23 -11.67 -1.38
N THR A 145 -5.15 -11.18 -2.22
CA THR A 145 -4.98 -11.20 -3.68
C THR A 145 -3.83 -10.29 -4.13
N MET A 146 -3.71 -9.09 -3.55
CA MET A 146 -2.58 -8.18 -3.79
C MET A 146 -1.26 -8.86 -3.43
N ILE A 147 -1.14 -9.43 -2.23
CA ILE A 147 0.07 -10.11 -1.76
C ILE A 147 0.45 -11.26 -2.70
N LYS A 148 -0.51 -12.12 -3.07
CA LYS A 148 -0.26 -13.23 -4.00
C LYS A 148 0.29 -12.75 -5.34
N ARG A 149 -0.27 -11.67 -5.89
CA ARG A 149 0.27 -11.06 -7.13
C ARG A 149 1.68 -10.56 -6.94
N MET A 150 1.94 -9.79 -5.89
CA MET A 150 3.25 -9.20 -5.65
C MET A 150 4.34 -10.27 -5.49
N VAL A 151 4.00 -11.40 -4.87
CA VAL A 151 4.88 -12.58 -4.81
C VAL A 151 5.08 -13.21 -6.20
N ALA A 152 3.99 -13.45 -6.93
CA ALA A 152 4.05 -14.04 -8.28
C ALA A 152 4.86 -13.18 -9.27
N TRP A 153 4.80 -11.86 -9.12
CA TRP A 153 5.49 -10.88 -9.96
C TRP A 153 6.88 -10.51 -9.44
N HIS A 154 7.38 -11.21 -8.41
CA HIS A 154 8.70 -11.01 -7.82
C HIS A 154 8.93 -9.57 -7.30
N VAL A 155 7.83 -8.88 -6.98
CA VAL A 155 7.82 -7.63 -6.21
C VAL A 155 8.11 -7.94 -4.75
N LEU A 156 7.61 -9.07 -4.23
CA LEU A 156 7.98 -9.60 -2.92
C LEU A 156 8.65 -10.97 -3.08
N PRO A 157 9.64 -11.31 -2.24
CA PRO A 157 10.27 -12.61 -2.30
C PRO A 157 9.29 -13.70 -1.81
N PRO A 158 9.25 -14.88 -2.45
CA PRO A 158 8.39 -15.99 -2.01
C PRO A 158 8.80 -16.56 -0.64
N THR A 159 10.01 -16.25 -0.17
CA THR A 159 10.51 -16.63 1.16
C THR A 159 10.00 -15.75 2.29
N CYS A 160 9.36 -14.61 1.99
CA CYS A 160 8.81 -13.68 2.97
C CYS A 160 7.44 -13.16 2.50
N VAL A 161 6.43 -14.03 2.57
CA VAL A 161 5.06 -13.68 2.21
C VAL A 161 4.39 -12.96 3.39
N PRO A 162 3.90 -11.71 3.21
CA PRO A 162 3.23 -10.99 4.29
C PRO A 162 2.02 -11.74 4.85
N ASN A 163 1.96 -11.85 6.17
CA ASN A 163 0.82 -12.39 6.91
C ASN A 163 0.04 -11.30 7.70
N SER A 164 0.56 -10.07 7.70
CA SER A 164 -0.02 -8.89 8.34
C SER A 164 -0.02 -7.70 7.38
N CYS A 165 -0.97 -6.80 7.57
CA CYS A 165 -1.07 -5.57 6.79
C CYS A 165 -1.58 -4.45 7.69
N ILE A 166 -0.91 -3.30 7.63
CA ILE A 166 -1.35 -2.09 8.30
C ILE A 166 -1.66 -1.05 7.23
N ILE A 167 -2.91 -0.64 7.19
CA ILE A 167 -3.41 0.42 6.32
C ILE A 167 -3.39 1.71 7.13
N ASN A 168 -2.69 2.70 6.62
CA ASN A 168 -2.68 4.03 7.22
C ASN A 168 -3.34 5.02 6.26
N ILE A 169 -4.30 5.78 6.79
CA ILE A 169 -4.99 6.85 6.05
C ILE A 169 -4.53 8.17 6.64
N TYR A 170 -4.14 9.09 5.76
CA TYR A 170 -3.62 10.40 6.11
C TYR A 170 -4.51 11.45 5.46
N ASP A 171 -4.99 12.40 6.25
CA ASP A 171 -5.51 13.65 5.71
C ASP A 171 -4.35 14.59 5.41
N GLU A 172 -4.65 15.73 4.79
CA GLU A 172 -3.68 16.81 4.61
C GLU A 172 -3.01 17.15 5.94
N ASP A 173 -1.69 17.37 5.88
CA ASP A 173 -0.82 17.67 7.02
C ASP A 173 -0.64 16.54 8.06
N ASP A 174 -1.18 15.34 7.84
CA ASP A 174 -0.81 14.19 8.65
C ASP A 174 0.54 13.59 8.24
N CYS A 175 1.15 12.85 9.16
CA CYS A 175 2.48 12.30 8.97
C CYS A 175 2.65 11.01 9.78
N ILE A 176 3.68 10.25 9.45
CA ILE A 176 4.28 9.31 10.40
C ILE A 176 5.55 9.98 10.95
N PRO A 177 5.71 10.05 12.28
CA PRO A 177 6.97 10.47 12.87
C PRO A 177 8.13 9.54 12.43
N PRO A 178 9.38 10.04 12.45
CA PRO A 178 10.56 9.22 12.22
C PRO A 178 10.57 7.98 13.11
N HIS A 179 10.75 6.81 12.52
CA HIS A 179 10.85 5.54 13.22
C HIS A 179 11.67 4.55 12.40
N ILE A 180 12.12 3.49 13.07
CA ILE A 180 12.65 2.29 12.44
C ILE A 180 11.61 1.20 12.71
N ASP A 181 11.17 0.46 11.68
CA ASP A 181 10.21 -0.61 11.95
C ASP A 181 10.82 -1.65 12.89
N HIS A 182 9.99 -2.11 13.83
CA HIS A 182 10.42 -2.99 14.90
C HIS A 182 10.92 -4.35 14.38
N HIS A 183 11.89 -4.94 15.11
CA HIS A 183 12.52 -6.21 14.74
C HIS A 183 11.61 -7.43 14.84
N ASP A 184 10.41 -7.28 15.40
CA ASP A 184 9.40 -8.36 15.40
C ASP A 184 8.96 -8.76 13.99
N PHE A 185 9.14 -7.87 13.02
CA PHE A 185 8.81 -8.12 11.64
C PHE A 185 10.05 -8.55 10.84
N VAL A 186 9.86 -9.59 10.05
CA VAL A 186 10.88 -10.07 9.10
C VAL A 186 10.98 -9.09 7.94
N ARG A 187 12.21 -8.87 7.45
CA ARG A 187 12.46 -8.06 6.24
C ARG A 187 12.29 -8.92 4.98
N PRO A 188 11.81 -8.37 3.85
CA PRO A 188 11.59 -6.94 3.59
C PRO A 188 10.25 -6.40 4.11
N PHE A 189 10.16 -5.08 4.30
CA PHE A 189 8.89 -4.40 4.62
C PHE A 189 8.32 -3.77 3.39
N CYS A 190 7.04 -4.00 3.13
CA CYS A 190 6.41 -3.51 1.92
C CYS A 190 5.42 -2.38 2.21
N THR A 191 5.61 -1.23 1.57
CA THR A 191 4.65 -0.11 1.57
C THR A 191 4.03 0.06 0.19
N VAL A 192 2.70 0.20 0.14
CA VAL A 192 1.96 0.51 -1.10
C VAL A 192 1.27 1.88 -0.95
N SER A 193 1.54 2.82 -1.87
CA SER A 193 0.82 4.10 -1.93
C SER A 193 -0.36 4.03 -2.90
N LEU A 194 -1.51 4.63 -2.57
CA LEU A 194 -2.77 4.43 -3.33
C LEU A 194 -3.50 5.69 -3.80
N LEU A 195 -3.35 6.84 -3.14
CA LEU A 195 -4.17 8.03 -3.43
C LEU A 195 -3.37 9.20 -3.97
N SER A 196 -2.28 9.55 -3.29
CA SER A 196 -1.45 10.71 -3.64
C SER A 196 0.02 10.33 -3.67
N GLN A 197 0.79 11.10 -4.44
CA GLN A 197 2.24 11.03 -4.36
C GLN A 197 2.69 11.68 -3.04
N CYS A 198 3.49 10.95 -2.26
CA CYS A 198 4.05 11.43 -1.00
C CYS A 198 5.55 11.12 -0.95
N ASN A 199 6.35 12.01 -0.36
CA ASN A 199 7.77 11.74 -0.18
C ASN A 199 8.00 10.93 1.10
N ILE A 200 8.79 9.87 1.02
CA ILE A 200 9.40 9.25 2.20
C ILE A 200 10.76 9.88 2.43
N LEU A 201 11.00 10.28 3.67
CA LEU A 201 12.24 10.88 4.13
C LEU A 201 13.16 9.80 4.70
N PHE A 202 14.45 9.85 4.36
CA PHE A 202 15.45 8.91 4.85
C PHE A 202 16.69 9.65 5.36
N GLY A 203 17.35 9.02 6.32
CA GLY A 203 18.69 9.36 6.76
C GLY A 203 18.97 8.85 8.17
N THR A 204 20.23 8.95 8.62
CA THR A 204 20.61 8.53 9.99
C THR A 204 20.02 9.45 11.05
N TYR A 205 19.67 10.68 10.66
CA TYR A 205 19.04 11.67 11.51
C TYR A 205 17.98 12.43 10.71
N ILE A 206 16.75 12.46 11.24
CA ILE A 206 15.64 13.24 10.70
C ILE A 206 15.28 14.31 11.73
N LYS A 207 15.40 15.58 11.32
CA LYS A 207 15.15 16.73 12.18
C LYS A 207 13.65 17.04 12.23
N VAL A 208 13.11 17.22 13.43
CA VAL A 208 11.78 17.82 13.63
C VAL A 208 11.90 19.33 13.42
N VAL A 209 11.27 19.86 12.38
CA VAL A 209 11.27 21.30 12.09
C VAL A 209 10.12 21.99 12.83
N SER A 210 8.93 21.39 12.76
CA SER A 210 7.73 21.83 13.46
C SER A 210 6.76 20.63 13.56
N PRO A 211 5.62 20.76 14.28
CA PRO A 211 4.57 19.74 14.28
C PRO A 211 4.29 19.15 12.90
N GLY A 212 4.51 17.85 12.73
CA GLY A 212 4.28 17.12 11.47
C GLY A 212 5.13 17.56 10.27
N VAL A 213 6.20 18.33 10.48
CA VAL A 213 7.15 18.74 9.43
C VAL A 213 8.54 18.30 9.81
N PHE A 214 9.18 17.57 8.90
CA PHE A 214 10.49 16.97 9.12
C PHE A 214 11.43 17.32 7.98
N ALA A 215 12.72 17.42 8.30
CA ALA A 215 13.80 17.59 7.34
C ALA A 215 14.76 16.40 7.44
N ALA A 216 15.12 15.82 6.31
CA ALA A 216 16.02 14.67 6.24
C ALA A 216 17.09 14.88 5.15
N PRO A 217 18.23 14.18 5.26
CA PRO A 217 19.30 14.22 4.26
C PRO A 217 18.88 13.84 2.84
N THR A 218 17.90 12.93 2.71
CA THR A 218 17.37 12.53 1.40
C THR A 218 15.87 12.21 1.46
N SER A 219 15.23 12.25 0.31
CA SER A 219 13.81 11.94 0.15
C SER A 219 13.56 11.20 -1.16
N ILE A 220 12.64 10.25 -1.14
CA ILE A 220 12.22 9.52 -2.32
C ILE A 220 10.72 9.76 -2.52
N PRO A 221 10.29 10.25 -3.69
CA PRO A 221 8.87 10.31 -4.01
C PRO A 221 8.33 8.89 -4.13
N LEU A 222 7.22 8.62 -3.45
CA LEU A 222 6.37 7.47 -3.71
C LEU A 222 5.14 7.95 -4.47
N PRO A 223 5.10 7.80 -5.79
CA PRO A 223 3.91 8.12 -6.55
C PRO A 223 2.80 7.10 -6.30
N VAL A 224 1.67 7.33 -6.94
CA VAL A 224 0.43 6.59 -6.70
C VAL A 224 0.49 5.20 -7.34
N GLY A 225 0.15 4.15 -6.58
CA GLY A 225 0.17 2.75 -7.03
C GLY A 225 1.52 2.04 -6.88
N TYR A 226 2.46 2.62 -6.14
CA TYR A 226 3.86 2.17 -6.06
C TYR A 226 4.07 1.25 -4.88
N VAL A 227 5.00 0.32 -5.04
CA VAL A 227 5.47 -0.57 -3.98
C VAL A 227 6.91 -0.23 -3.64
N ASN A 228 7.19 0.00 -2.36
CA ASN A 228 8.53 0.21 -1.85
C ASN A 228 8.86 -0.85 -0.79
N HIS A 229 10.02 -1.51 -0.89
CA HIS A 229 10.47 -2.46 0.14
C HIS A 229 11.96 -2.56 0.36
#